data_AF-A0A0E0A0A2-F1
#
_entry.id   AF-A0A0E0A0A2-F1
#
_cell.length_a   1.000
_cell.length_b   1.000
_cell.length_c   1.000
_cell.angle_alpha   90.00
_cell.angle_beta   90.00
_cell.angle_gamma   90.00
#
_symmetry.space_group_name_H-M   'P 1'
#
loop_
_entity.id
_entity.type
_entity.pdbx_description
1 polymer ?
#
loop_
_entity_poly.entity_id
_entity_poly.type
_entity_poly.pdbx_seq_one_letter_code
_entity_poly.pdbx_strand_id
1 'polypeptide(L)'
;MLLYMGSIPLDVVPRIIARPAPGSVYRSPQLYARLRADMDTDNSTDAICNAVAIAGFLNATLVIPNFHFHSIWRDPSTFSDIYDEAHFVKRLQNDVRVVEKVPDFIMERFGHNLSNVFNFKIKAWSPIQYYKDAVLPKLIEERLIRISPFANRLSFDAPPVVQRLRCLANFEALKFSNPIATLSETLVSRMKEKSTASNGKYIAVHLRFEEDMVAFSCCVYDGGDEEKKEMNAAREIGWRGKFTKRGRVIRPGVIRMNGKCPLTPLEVGLMLRGMGFSNNTAIFLASGKIYRAEKNMVPLLEMFPLLQTKETLASAEELAPFKMEIIETALA
;
A
#
# COMPACT_ATOMS: atom_id res chain seq x y z
N MET A 1 9.62 -10.53 -0.71
CA MET A 1 10.72 -10.26 0.22
C MET A 1 11.85 -11.26 -0.05
N LEU A 2 13.10 -10.81 -0.07
CA LEU A 2 14.29 -11.64 -0.17
C LEU A 2 15.18 -11.34 1.05
N LEU A 3 15.69 -12.38 1.71
CA LEU A 3 16.59 -12.27 2.87
C LEU A 3 17.87 -13.05 2.61
N TYR A 4 19.00 -12.49 3.01
CA TYR A 4 20.31 -13.10 2.85
C TYR A 4 21.17 -13.00 4.13
N MET A 5 22.05 -13.99 4.35
CA MET A 5 23.09 -13.97 5.38
C MET A 5 24.49 -14.14 4.80
N GLY A 6 25.34 -13.11 4.97
CA GLY A 6 26.75 -13.13 4.55
C GLY A 6 27.70 -13.67 5.60
N SER A 7 28.84 -14.18 5.13
CA SER A 7 29.90 -14.83 5.93
C SER A 7 30.99 -13.86 6.42
N ILE A 8 30.66 -12.59 6.66
CA ILE A 8 31.59 -11.64 7.29
C ILE A 8 31.34 -11.69 8.82
N PRO A 9 32.39 -11.68 9.67
CA PRO A 9 32.26 -12.02 11.09
C PRO A 9 31.20 -11.18 11.79
N LEU A 10 30.36 -11.87 12.57
CA LEU A 10 29.46 -11.31 13.54
C LEU A 10 30.28 -10.63 14.63
N ASP A 11 30.77 -9.41 14.39
CA ASP A 11 31.30 -8.58 15.45
C ASP A 11 30.53 -7.26 15.54
N VAL A 12 30.01 -7.07 16.76
CA VAL A 12 29.26 -5.93 17.30
C VAL A 12 27.83 -5.79 16.76
N VAL A 13 26.93 -6.51 17.40
CA VAL A 13 25.50 -6.14 17.49
C VAL A 13 25.43 -4.71 18.03
N PRO A 14 24.91 -3.72 17.28
CA PRO A 14 24.62 -2.43 17.86
C PRO A 14 23.61 -2.64 18.99
N ARG A 15 23.95 -2.19 20.20
CA ARG A 15 23.00 -2.15 21.31
C ARG A 15 21.81 -1.33 20.83
N ILE A 16 20.65 -1.97 20.64
CA ILE A 16 19.43 -1.29 20.21
C ILE A 16 19.04 -0.32 21.34
N ILE A 17 19.37 0.96 21.16
CA ILE A 17 18.95 2.02 22.07
C ILE A 17 17.47 2.29 21.77
N ALA A 18 16.60 1.86 22.68
CA ALA A 18 15.19 2.20 22.64
C ALA A 18 15.05 3.73 22.74
N ARG A 19 14.68 4.38 21.64
CA ARG A 19 14.20 5.76 21.64
C ARG A 19 12.68 5.73 21.48
N PRO A 20 11.92 6.49 22.29
CA PRO A 20 10.47 6.58 22.11
C PRO A 20 10.18 7.20 20.74
N ALA A 21 9.25 6.59 20.00
CA ALA A 21 8.78 7.15 18.72
C ALA A 21 8.00 8.46 18.98
N PRO A 22 8.11 9.48 18.11
CA PRO A 22 7.25 10.65 18.17
C PRO A 22 5.80 10.19 18.01
N GLY A 23 5.00 10.31 19.06
CA GLY A 23 3.59 9.89 19.02
C GLY A 23 2.76 10.84 18.15
N SER A 24 1.96 10.30 17.24
CA SER A 24 0.83 11.04 16.66
C SER A 24 -0.26 11.19 17.72
N VAL A 25 -0.67 12.43 18.01
CA VAL A 25 -1.71 12.72 19.00
C VAL A 25 -3.08 12.51 18.35
N TYR A 26 -3.60 11.29 18.44
CA TYR A 26 -4.99 11.02 18.10
C TYR A 26 -5.92 11.57 19.19
N ARG A 27 -6.86 12.44 18.81
CA ARG A 27 -7.78 13.14 19.75
C ARG A 27 -8.75 12.20 20.49
N SER A 28 -8.88 10.94 20.07
CA SER A 28 -9.63 9.91 20.80
C SER A 28 -8.88 8.57 20.76
N PRO A 29 -8.17 8.19 21.83
CA PRO A 29 -7.53 6.89 21.95
C PRO A 29 -8.50 5.70 21.79
N GLN A 30 -9.76 5.86 22.23
CA GLN A 30 -10.79 4.83 22.13
C GLN A 30 -11.26 4.59 20.70
N LEU A 31 -11.46 5.67 19.93
CA LEU A 31 -11.80 5.58 18.52
C LEU A 31 -10.65 4.96 17.72
N TYR A 32 -9.42 5.42 17.99
CA TYR A 32 -8.22 4.87 17.36
C TYR A 32 -8.05 3.37 17.69
N ALA A 33 -8.25 2.94 18.94
CA ALA A 33 -8.19 1.52 19.30
C ALA A 33 -9.23 0.66 18.57
N ARG A 34 -10.43 1.21 18.33
CA ARG A 34 -11.50 0.53 17.56
C ARG A 34 -11.18 0.46 16.06
N LEU A 35 -10.65 1.55 15.50
CA LEU A 35 -10.37 1.66 14.06
C LEU A 35 -9.00 1.10 13.66
N ARG A 36 -8.09 0.85 14.61
CA ARG A 36 -6.72 0.39 14.36
C ARG A 36 -6.69 -0.82 13.41
N ALA A 37 -7.48 -1.85 13.70
CA ALA A 37 -7.54 -3.05 12.87
C ALA A 37 -8.01 -2.78 11.42
N ASP A 38 -8.81 -1.73 11.19
CA ASP A 38 -9.32 -1.34 9.88
C ASP A 38 -8.37 -0.35 9.16
N MET A 39 -7.71 0.54 9.90
CA MET A 39 -6.71 1.49 9.39
C MET A 39 -5.44 0.80 8.91
N ASP A 40 -5.06 -0.32 9.55
CA ASP A 40 -3.84 -1.07 9.25
C ASP A 40 -4.01 -2.02 8.04
N THR A 41 -5.04 -1.82 7.19
CA THR A 41 -5.33 -2.64 5.99
C THR A 41 -4.65 -2.15 4.70
N ASP A 42 -3.83 -1.09 4.77
CA ASP A 42 -3.00 -0.67 3.64
C ASP A 42 -1.84 -1.66 3.42
N ASN A 43 -1.85 -2.36 2.28
CA ASN A 43 -1.14 -3.63 2.13
C ASN A 43 0.29 -3.50 1.57
N SER A 44 0.65 -2.42 0.87
CA SER A 44 1.93 -2.31 0.17
C SER A 44 3.03 -1.79 1.11
N THR A 45 2.77 -0.67 1.77
CA THR A 45 3.68 -0.07 2.76
C THR A 45 3.85 -1.00 3.97
N ASP A 46 2.77 -1.62 4.47
CA ASP A 46 2.83 -2.61 5.54
C ASP A 46 3.75 -3.79 5.19
N ALA A 47 3.69 -4.29 3.95
CA ALA A 47 4.56 -5.37 3.51
C ALA A 47 6.05 -4.97 3.53
N ILE A 48 6.41 -3.74 3.15
CA ILE A 48 7.80 -3.27 3.23
C ILE A 48 8.22 -3.10 4.69
N CYS A 49 7.39 -2.47 5.52
CA CYS A 49 7.66 -2.28 6.95
C CYS A 49 7.82 -3.61 7.70
N ASN A 50 6.98 -4.59 7.39
CA ASN A 50 7.09 -5.95 7.90
C ASN A 50 8.40 -6.62 7.48
N ALA A 51 8.84 -6.41 6.24
CA ALA A 51 10.09 -6.97 5.75
C ALA A 51 11.29 -6.41 6.50
N VAL A 52 11.33 -5.09 6.72
CA VAL A 52 12.36 -4.43 7.55
C VAL A 52 12.33 -4.98 8.97
N ALA A 53 11.14 -5.08 9.58
CA ALA A 53 11.01 -5.55 10.95
C ALA A 53 11.46 -7.01 11.14
N ILE A 54 11.14 -7.89 10.20
CA ILE A 54 11.60 -9.29 10.20
C ILE A 54 13.09 -9.37 9.97
N ALA A 55 13.63 -8.62 9.00
CA ALA A 55 15.06 -8.61 8.72
C ALA A 55 15.86 -8.16 9.95
N GLY A 56 15.46 -7.07 10.61
CA GLY A 56 16.10 -6.61 11.84
C GLY A 56 15.94 -7.59 13.01
N PHE A 57 14.75 -8.16 13.18
CA PHE A 57 14.51 -9.16 14.24
C PHE A 57 15.34 -10.43 14.07
N LEU A 58 15.54 -10.89 12.83
CA LEU A 58 16.35 -12.06 12.50
C LEU A 58 17.85 -11.75 12.33
N ASN A 59 18.25 -10.48 12.44
CA ASN A 59 19.59 -10.00 12.09
C ASN A 59 20.03 -10.44 10.68
N ALA A 60 19.09 -10.37 9.73
CA ALA A 60 19.28 -10.74 8.33
C ALA A 60 19.51 -9.50 7.45
N THR A 61 20.14 -9.69 6.30
CA THR A 61 20.23 -8.65 5.27
C THR A 61 18.95 -8.66 4.44
N LEU A 62 18.30 -7.50 4.34
CA LEU A 62 17.15 -7.28 3.47
C LEU A 62 17.64 -6.89 2.07
N VAL A 63 17.15 -7.59 1.05
CA VAL A 63 17.28 -7.09 -0.33
C VAL A 63 16.10 -6.17 -0.61
N ILE A 64 16.34 -5.04 -1.28
CA ILE A 64 15.32 -4.04 -1.60
C ILE A 64 14.09 -4.74 -2.23
N PRO A 65 12.87 -4.49 -1.71
CA PRO A 65 11.69 -5.16 -2.21
C PRO A 65 11.45 -4.87 -3.70
N ASN A 66 11.31 -5.93 -4.49
CA ASN A 66 10.83 -5.83 -5.86
C ASN A 66 9.30 -5.86 -5.88
N PHE A 67 8.67 -4.89 -6.55
CA PHE A 67 7.22 -4.84 -6.74
C PHE A 67 6.82 -5.75 -7.90
N HIS A 68 6.05 -6.79 -7.57
CA HIS A 68 5.55 -7.70 -8.59
C HIS A 68 4.47 -7.01 -9.43
N PHE A 69 4.62 -7.08 -10.76
CA PHE A 69 3.58 -6.68 -11.70
C PHE A 69 2.28 -7.42 -11.39
N HIS A 70 1.21 -6.65 -11.16
CA HIS A 70 -0.12 -7.19 -10.88
C HIS A 70 -1.01 -7.04 -12.11
N SER A 71 -1.72 -8.10 -12.50
CA SER A 71 -2.52 -8.13 -13.75
C SER A 71 -3.65 -7.09 -13.80
N ILE A 72 -4.15 -6.68 -12.64
CA ILE A 72 -5.21 -5.67 -12.50
C ILE A 72 -4.63 -4.24 -12.62
N TRP A 73 -3.57 -3.96 -11.87
CA TRP A 73 -3.00 -2.61 -11.74
C TRP A 73 -2.07 -2.24 -12.89
N ARG A 74 -1.45 -3.26 -13.51
CA ARG A 74 -0.50 -3.14 -14.62
C ARG A 74 0.59 -2.10 -14.37
N ASP A 75 1.03 -1.99 -13.11
CA ASP A 75 2.02 -1.02 -12.67
C ASP A 75 3.42 -1.67 -12.70
N PRO A 76 4.30 -1.29 -13.64
CA PRO A 76 5.71 -1.70 -13.66
C PRO A 76 6.64 -0.90 -12.72
N SER A 77 6.11 0.06 -11.93
CA SER A 77 6.95 0.89 -11.06
C SER A 77 7.83 0.04 -10.14
N THR A 78 9.09 0.44 -10.05
CA THR A 78 10.10 -0.17 -9.17
C THR A 78 10.13 0.55 -7.82
N PHE A 79 10.96 0.05 -6.90
CA PHE A 79 11.11 0.68 -5.59
C PHE A 79 11.57 2.13 -5.68
N SER A 80 12.57 2.41 -6.53
CA SER A 80 13.17 3.74 -6.71
C SER A 80 12.26 4.74 -7.42
N ASP A 81 11.29 4.26 -8.21
CA ASP A 81 10.31 5.14 -8.86
C ASP A 81 9.38 5.78 -7.81
N ILE A 82 9.05 5.01 -6.77
CA ILE A 82 8.12 5.43 -5.70
C ILE A 82 8.84 6.04 -4.51
N TYR A 83 9.96 5.44 -4.08
CA TYR A 83 10.65 5.79 -2.84
C TYR A 83 12.10 6.22 -3.08
N ASP A 84 12.60 7.12 -2.23
CA ASP A 84 14.03 7.48 -2.17
C ASP A 84 14.83 6.30 -1.59
N GLU A 85 15.37 5.50 -2.49
CA GLU A 85 16.15 4.30 -2.17
C GLU A 85 17.39 4.61 -1.33
N ALA A 86 18.13 5.67 -1.68
CA ALA A 86 19.35 6.05 -0.98
C ALA A 86 19.05 6.48 0.46
N HIS A 87 17.98 7.26 0.66
CA HIS A 87 17.50 7.61 1.99
C HIS A 87 17.02 6.38 2.77
N PHE A 88 16.30 5.46 2.12
CA PHE A 88 15.83 4.22 2.76
C PHE A 88 16.97 3.37 3.31
N VAL A 89 18.00 3.10 2.48
CA VAL A 89 19.20 2.34 2.89
C VAL A 89 19.95 3.07 4.01
N LYS A 90 20.21 4.37 3.83
CA LYS A 90 20.94 5.19 4.81
C LYS A 90 20.21 5.27 6.15
N ARG A 91 18.89 5.42 6.16
CA ARG A 91 18.11 5.55 7.40
C ARG A 91 18.12 4.25 8.20
N LEU A 92 18.12 3.10 7.54
CA LEU A 92 18.07 1.79 8.17
C LEU A 92 19.44 1.23 8.56
N GLN A 93 20.55 1.81 8.09
CA GLN A 93 21.91 1.22 8.22
C GLN A 93 22.33 0.76 9.63
N ASN A 94 21.80 1.39 10.70
CA ASN A 94 22.12 1.06 12.09
C ASN A 94 21.17 0.01 12.72
N ASP A 95 20.07 -0.32 12.03
CA ASP A 95 19.00 -1.18 12.52
C ASP A 95 18.83 -2.43 11.65
N VAL A 96 18.99 -2.31 10.32
CA VAL A 96 18.85 -3.38 9.33
C VAL A 96 19.83 -3.15 8.18
N ARG A 97 20.61 -4.17 7.81
CA ARG A 97 21.42 -4.11 6.60
C ARG A 97 20.53 -4.27 5.37
N VAL A 98 20.53 -3.27 4.49
CA VAL A 98 19.77 -3.28 3.23
C VAL A 98 20.74 -3.27 2.05
N VAL A 99 20.47 -4.09 1.05
CA VAL A 99 21.24 -4.14 -0.21
C VAL A 99 20.29 -4.06 -1.41
N GLU A 100 20.75 -3.43 -2.49
CA GLU A 100 19.99 -3.27 -3.73
C GLU A 100 19.72 -4.63 -4.41
N LYS A 101 20.78 -5.42 -4.60
CA LYS A 101 20.71 -6.75 -5.22
C LYS A 101 21.37 -7.81 -4.34
N VAL A 102 20.98 -9.06 -4.56
CA VAL A 102 21.69 -10.20 -3.98
C VAL A 102 23.13 -10.21 -4.55
N PRO A 103 24.17 -10.28 -3.71
CA PRO A 103 25.54 -10.38 -4.20
C PRO A 103 25.77 -11.57 -5.13
N ASP A 104 26.57 -11.37 -6.19
CA ASP A 104 26.72 -12.32 -7.30
C ASP A 104 27.26 -13.68 -6.84
N PHE A 105 28.23 -13.71 -5.93
CA PHE A 105 28.79 -14.95 -5.35
C PHE A 105 27.77 -15.85 -4.62
N ILE A 106 26.64 -15.29 -4.18
CA ILE A 106 25.55 -16.08 -3.58
C ILE A 106 24.67 -16.62 -4.70
N MET A 107 24.36 -15.78 -5.69
CA MET A 107 23.52 -16.13 -6.82
C MET A 107 24.15 -17.23 -7.70
N GLU A 108 25.48 -17.34 -7.75
CA GLU A 108 26.20 -18.44 -8.39
C GLU A 108 25.72 -19.81 -7.89
N ARG A 109 25.49 -19.96 -6.57
CA ARG A 109 24.97 -21.21 -5.97
C ARG A 109 23.59 -21.60 -6.47
N PHE A 110 22.86 -20.64 -7.04
CA PHE A 110 21.51 -20.82 -7.58
C PHE A 110 21.48 -20.70 -9.11
N GLY A 111 22.64 -20.69 -9.78
CA GLY A 111 22.75 -20.54 -11.23
C GLY A 111 22.17 -19.21 -11.75
N HIS A 112 22.29 -18.14 -10.94
CA HIS A 112 21.69 -16.82 -11.21
C HIS A 112 20.17 -16.83 -11.45
N ASN A 113 19.46 -17.87 -10.97
CA ASN A 113 18.03 -18.02 -11.17
C ASN A 113 17.28 -18.01 -9.82
N LEU A 114 16.51 -16.95 -9.57
CA LEU A 114 15.69 -16.81 -8.37
C LEU A 114 14.60 -17.89 -8.21
N SER A 115 14.28 -18.65 -9.26
CA SER A 115 13.36 -19.79 -9.18
C SER A 115 13.95 -20.98 -8.43
N ASN A 116 15.29 -21.06 -8.38
CA ASN A 116 16.01 -22.10 -7.64
C ASN A 116 16.14 -21.76 -6.15
N VAL A 117 15.87 -20.51 -5.76
CA VAL A 117 15.91 -20.06 -4.37
C VAL A 117 14.70 -20.61 -3.61
N PHE A 118 14.93 -21.14 -2.42
CA PHE A 118 13.86 -21.66 -1.57
C PHE A 118 12.78 -20.61 -1.32
N ASN A 119 11.55 -20.90 -1.76
CA ASN A 119 10.41 -20.01 -1.59
C ASN A 119 9.55 -20.41 -0.39
N PHE A 120 9.69 -19.65 0.69
CA PHE A 120 8.95 -19.82 1.93
C PHE A 120 7.50 -19.33 1.78
N LYS A 121 6.54 -20.23 2.00
CA LYS A 121 5.11 -19.90 2.04
C LYS A 121 4.65 -19.72 3.49
N ILE A 122 4.51 -18.47 3.91
CA ILE A 122 4.08 -18.13 5.27
C ILE A 122 2.55 -18.00 5.32
N LYS A 123 1.94 -18.47 6.41
CA LYS A 123 0.51 -18.27 6.69
C LYS A 123 0.22 -16.78 6.91
N ALA A 124 -0.97 -16.32 6.53
CA ALA A 124 -1.35 -14.94 6.84
C ALA A 124 -1.32 -14.71 8.36
N TRP A 125 -0.82 -13.53 8.78
CA TRP A 125 -0.75 -13.12 10.18
C TRP A 125 0.07 -14.07 11.08
N SER A 126 1.17 -14.61 10.58
CA SER A 126 2.05 -15.44 11.40
C SER A 126 2.73 -14.63 12.52
N PRO A 127 2.85 -15.17 13.74
CA PRO A 127 3.52 -14.51 14.85
C PRO A 127 5.00 -14.34 14.56
N ILE A 128 5.63 -13.30 15.14
CA ILE A 128 7.08 -13.09 14.96
C ILE A 128 7.91 -14.32 15.37
N GLN A 129 7.44 -15.07 16.38
CA GLN A 129 8.11 -16.27 16.87
C GLN A 129 8.22 -17.36 15.79
N TYR A 130 7.24 -17.47 14.88
CA TYR A 130 7.31 -18.37 13.73
C TYR A 130 8.51 -18.07 12.83
N TYR A 131 8.87 -16.80 12.68
CA TYR A 131 10.04 -16.41 11.89
C TYR A 131 11.34 -16.86 12.57
N LYS A 132 11.40 -16.79 13.91
CA LYS A 132 12.54 -17.31 14.66
C LYS A 132 12.66 -18.83 14.57
N ASP A 133 11.55 -19.54 14.71
CA ASP A 133 11.57 -20.99 14.88
C ASP A 133 11.58 -21.76 13.56
N ALA A 134 10.98 -21.21 12.50
CA ALA A 134 10.86 -21.89 11.20
C ALA A 134 11.63 -21.20 10.07
N VAL A 135 11.66 -19.87 10.03
CA VAL A 135 12.27 -19.12 8.91
C VAL A 135 13.78 -19.00 9.09
N LEU A 136 14.24 -18.65 10.30
CA LEU A 136 15.66 -18.45 10.59
C LEU A 136 16.52 -19.71 10.36
N PRO A 137 16.13 -20.93 10.81
CA PRO A 137 16.93 -22.12 10.54
C PRO A 137 17.11 -22.36 9.04
N LYS A 138 16.04 -22.16 8.25
CA LYS A 138 16.10 -22.33 6.79
C LYS A 138 16.93 -21.24 6.12
N LEU A 139 16.88 -20.00 6.61
CA LEU A 139 17.73 -18.91 6.13
C LEU A 139 19.22 -19.21 6.39
N ILE A 140 19.56 -19.79 7.53
CA ILE A 140 20.94 -20.19 7.85
C ILE A 140 21.43 -21.29 6.91
N GLU A 141 20.58 -22.30 6.66
CA GLU A 141 20.86 -23.43 5.77
C GLU A 141 21.07 -22.96 4.31
N GLU A 142 20.10 -22.22 3.76
CA GLU A 142 20.09 -21.84 2.34
C GLU A 142 20.98 -20.61 2.06
N ARG A 143 21.27 -19.79 3.08
CA ARG A 143 21.88 -18.45 3.02
C ARG A 143 21.07 -17.39 2.29
N LEU A 144 20.16 -17.78 1.39
CA LEU A 144 19.25 -16.92 0.65
C LEU A 144 17.88 -17.57 0.63
N ILE A 145 16.85 -16.84 1.08
CA ILE A 145 15.46 -17.29 0.97
C ILE A 145 14.59 -16.22 0.32
N ARG A 146 13.56 -16.68 -0.37
CA ARG A 146 12.46 -15.85 -0.88
C ARG A 146 11.23 -16.10 -0.04
N ILE A 147 10.50 -15.05 0.29
CA ILE A 147 9.17 -15.16 0.88
C ILE A 147 8.18 -14.49 -0.08
N SER A 148 7.38 -15.32 -0.75
CA SER A 148 6.38 -14.88 -1.72
C SER A 148 5.13 -15.77 -1.71
N PRO A 149 3.92 -15.18 -1.65
CA PRO A 149 3.64 -13.75 -1.49
C PRO A 149 3.87 -13.26 -0.04
N PHE A 150 4.23 -11.98 0.12
CA PHE A 150 4.61 -11.41 1.43
C PHE A 150 3.57 -10.49 2.09
N ALA A 151 2.51 -10.10 1.39
CA ALA A 151 1.45 -9.27 1.99
C ALA A 151 0.77 -9.99 3.18
N ASN A 152 0.56 -9.25 4.27
CA ASN A 152 -0.12 -9.73 5.49
C ASN A 152 0.47 -11.01 6.08
N ARG A 153 1.81 -11.12 6.13
CA ARG A 153 2.51 -12.31 6.66
C ARG A 153 2.99 -12.19 8.09
N LEU A 154 3.19 -10.97 8.60
CA LEU A 154 3.53 -10.75 10.00
C LEU A 154 2.30 -10.29 10.79
N SER A 155 2.07 -10.87 11.96
CA SER A 155 0.96 -10.51 12.84
C SER A 155 1.10 -9.10 13.44
N PHE A 156 -0.01 -8.52 13.88
CA PHE A 156 -0.03 -7.19 14.50
C PHE A 156 0.41 -7.18 15.96
N ASP A 157 0.37 -8.31 16.65
CA ASP A 157 0.73 -8.47 18.08
C ASP A 157 2.25 -8.61 18.31
N ALA A 158 3.06 -8.16 17.35
CA ALA A 158 4.51 -8.22 17.45
C ALA A 158 5.02 -7.39 18.66
N PRO A 159 6.11 -7.83 19.32
CA PRO A 159 6.65 -7.19 20.51
C PRO A 159 7.21 -5.79 20.18
N PRO A 160 7.41 -4.92 21.21
CA PRO A 160 7.79 -3.53 21.01
C PRO A 160 9.03 -3.30 20.12
N VAL A 161 10.02 -4.18 20.18
CA VAL A 161 11.23 -4.09 19.33
C VAL A 161 10.89 -4.23 17.84
N VAL A 162 9.98 -5.14 17.50
CA VAL A 162 9.54 -5.36 16.11
C VAL A 162 8.65 -4.21 15.64
N GLN A 163 7.78 -3.72 16.52
CA GLN A 163 6.95 -2.55 16.23
C GLN A 163 7.79 -1.29 16.01
N ARG A 164 8.85 -1.09 16.80
CA ARG A 164 9.80 0.01 16.59
C ARG A 164 10.37 -0.02 15.17
N LEU A 165 10.76 -1.19 14.65
CA LEU A 165 11.28 -1.31 13.28
C LEU A 165 10.22 -1.07 12.22
N ARG A 166 8.96 -1.52 12.44
CA ARG A 166 7.83 -1.17 11.56
C ARG A 166 7.63 0.34 11.49
N CYS A 167 7.60 1.01 12.65
CA CYS A 167 7.42 2.45 12.72
C CYS A 167 8.60 3.21 12.10
N LEU A 168 9.83 2.77 12.36
CA LEU A 168 11.04 3.32 11.75
C LEU A 168 10.96 3.25 10.22
N ALA A 169 10.58 2.09 9.68
CA ALA A 169 10.41 1.91 8.25
C ALA A 169 9.30 2.82 7.70
N ASN A 170 8.13 2.82 8.34
CA ASN A 170 6.93 3.51 7.86
C ASN A 170 7.03 5.03 7.90
N PHE A 171 7.55 5.58 9.01
CA PHE A 171 7.48 7.02 9.29
C PHE A 171 8.79 7.75 9.00
N GLU A 172 9.92 7.04 8.92
CA GLU A 172 11.23 7.67 8.76
C GLU A 172 12.01 7.19 7.54
N ALA A 173 12.01 5.88 7.25
CA ALA A 173 12.82 5.32 6.16
C ALA A 173 12.13 5.42 4.80
N LEU A 174 10.82 5.18 4.73
CA LEU A 174 10.06 5.32 3.50
C LEU A 174 9.75 6.80 3.26
N LYS A 175 10.46 7.39 2.31
CA LYS A 175 10.17 8.71 1.75
C LYS A 175 9.90 8.57 0.27
N PHE A 176 8.94 9.33 -0.25
CA PHE A 176 8.69 9.36 -1.68
C PHE A 176 9.92 9.87 -2.45
N SER A 177 10.08 9.39 -3.67
CA SER A 177 11.11 9.86 -4.59
C SER A 177 10.97 11.37 -4.86
N ASN A 178 12.08 12.04 -5.19
CA ASN A 178 12.09 13.49 -5.43
C ASN A 178 11.08 13.97 -6.48
N PRO A 179 10.84 13.25 -7.61
CA PRO A 179 9.80 13.63 -8.55
C PRO A 179 8.41 13.66 -7.90
N ILE A 180 8.04 12.63 -7.15
CA ILE A 180 6.73 12.54 -6.47
C ILE A 180 6.62 13.64 -5.41
N ALA A 181 7.66 13.82 -4.59
CA ALA A 181 7.67 14.83 -3.54
C ALA A 181 7.48 16.25 -4.11
N THR A 182 8.26 16.62 -5.12
CA THR A 182 8.20 17.94 -5.78
C THR A 182 6.82 18.21 -6.39
N LEU A 183 6.26 17.23 -7.12
CA LEU A 183 4.93 17.37 -7.69
C LEU A 183 3.88 17.50 -6.58
N SER A 184 3.99 16.73 -5.50
CA SER A 184 3.04 16.79 -4.38
C SER A 184 3.03 18.15 -3.69
N GLU A 185 4.21 18.76 -3.47
CA GLU A 185 4.32 20.10 -2.89
C GLU A 185 3.68 21.17 -3.79
N THR A 186 3.87 21.02 -5.11
CA THR A 186 3.26 21.87 -6.12
C THR A 186 1.73 21.77 -6.10
N LEU A 187 1.19 20.55 -6.08
CA LEU A 187 -0.25 20.28 -5.99
C LEU A 187 -0.85 20.85 -4.69
N VAL A 188 -0.17 20.68 -3.55
CA VAL A 188 -0.61 21.23 -2.26
C VAL A 188 -0.63 22.75 -2.30
N SER A 189 0.38 23.39 -2.89
CA SER A 189 0.45 24.85 -3.01
C SER A 189 -0.70 25.39 -3.85
N ARG A 190 -0.97 24.78 -5.02
CA ARG A 190 -2.09 25.14 -5.89
C ARG A 190 -3.45 24.90 -5.22
N MET A 191 -3.59 23.83 -4.43
CA MET A 191 -4.80 23.61 -3.63
C MET A 191 -5.01 24.71 -2.58
N LYS A 192 -3.95 25.16 -1.90
CA LYS A 192 -4.04 26.27 -0.95
C LYS A 192 -4.46 27.57 -1.63
N GLU A 193 -3.93 27.86 -2.81
CA GLU A 193 -4.31 29.02 -3.63
C GLU A 193 -5.78 28.97 -4.06
N LYS A 194 -6.28 27.81 -4.47
CA LYS A 194 -7.71 27.62 -4.79
C LYS A 194 -8.62 27.65 -3.55
N SER A 195 -8.04 27.62 -2.35
CA SER A 195 -8.75 27.58 -1.06
C SER A 195 -8.56 28.88 -0.25
N THR A 196 -8.36 30.03 -0.91
CA THR A 196 -8.14 31.32 -0.25
C THR A 196 -9.30 31.74 0.65
N ALA A 197 -10.54 31.48 0.24
CA ALA A 197 -11.74 31.75 1.03
C ALA A 197 -11.75 31.05 2.40
N SER A 198 -11.00 29.95 2.54
CA SER A 198 -10.84 29.16 3.75
C SER A 198 -9.41 29.24 4.34
N ASN A 199 -8.67 30.31 4.02
CA ASN A 199 -7.29 30.53 4.47
C ASN A 199 -6.35 29.33 4.13
N GLY A 200 -6.49 28.79 2.92
CA GLY A 200 -5.73 27.66 2.42
C GLY A 200 -6.17 26.29 2.96
N LYS A 201 -7.27 26.21 3.72
CA LYS A 201 -7.79 24.94 4.26
C LYS A 201 -8.72 24.27 3.26
N TYR A 202 -8.50 22.98 3.01
CA TYR A 202 -9.33 22.15 2.14
C TYR A 202 -9.47 20.75 2.72
N ILE A 203 -10.41 19.96 2.19
CA ILE A 203 -10.59 18.55 2.54
C ILE A 203 -9.86 17.70 1.54
N ALA A 204 -9.04 16.75 2.00
CA ALA A 204 -8.51 15.69 1.15
C ALA A 204 -9.38 14.44 1.31
N VAL A 205 -9.90 13.92 0.19
CA VAL A 205 -10.75 12.73 0.14
C VAL A 205 -10.04 11.68 -0.70
N HIS A 206 -9.78 10.51 -0.10
CA HIS A 206 -9.36 9.33 -0.84
C HIS A 206 -10.59 8.47 -1.15
N LEU A 207 -10.97 8.38 -2.43
CA LEU A 207 -12.17 7.70 -2.88
C LEU A 207 -11.82 6.43 -3.65
N ARG A 208 -12.00 5.28 -2.99
CA ARG A 208 -11.73 3.94 -3.55
C ARG A 208 -12.96 3.32 -4.21
N PHE A 209 -13.53 4.04 -5.18
CA PHE A 209 -14.71 3.62 -5.95
C PHE A 209 -14.35 3.23 -7.40
N GLU A 210 -13.18 2.61 -7.59
CA GLU A 210 -12.74 2.05 -8.87
C GLU A 210 -13.38 0.69 -9.14
N GLU A 211 -13.44 0.28 -10.42
CA GLU A 211 -14.10 -0.95 -10.86
C GLU A 211 -13.62 -2.19 -10.09
N ASP A 212 -12.31 -2.29 -9.86
CA ASP A 212 -11.73 -3.44 -9.16
C ASP A 212 -12.17 -3.50 -7.69
N MET A 213 -12.31 -2.34 -7.02
CA MET A 213 -12.78 -2.24 -5.64
C MET A 213 -14.28 -2.53 -5.53
N VAL A 214 -15.08 -1.99 -6.47
CA VAL A 214 -16.50 -2.29 -6.59
C VAL A 214 -16.69 -3.80 -6.78
N ALA A 215 -15.96 -4.41 -7.72
CA ALA A 215 -16.01 -5.85 -7.99
C ALA A 215 -15.54 -6.68 -6.78
N PHE A 216 -14.39 -6.35 -6.19
CA PHE A 216 -13.80 -7.10 -5.08
C PHE A 216 -14.67 -7.09 -3.83
N SER A 217 -15.29 -5.94 -3.52
CA SER A 217 -16.14 -5.75 -2.35
C SER A 217 -17.36 -6.69 -2.36
N CYS A 218 -17.79 -7.16 -3.54
CA CYS A 218 -19.00 -7.96 -3.73
C CYS A 218 -20.28 -7.27 -3.21
N CYS A 219 -20.26 -5.94 -3.10
CA CYS A 219 -21.40 -5.13 -2.75
C CYS A 219 -22.33 -4.97 -3.96
N VAL A 220 -23.53 -4.47 -3.71
CA VAL A 220 -24.52 -4.15 -4.74
C VAL A 220 -24.82 -2.66 -4.62
N TYR A 221 -24.73 -1.95 -5.73
CA TYR A 221 -25.06 -0.53 -5.84
C TYR A 221 -26.28 -0.36 -6.75
N ASP A 222 -26.42 0.79 -7.39
CA ASP A 222 -27.63 1.21 -8.10
C ASP A 222 -27.64 0.81 -9.59
N GLY A 223 -26.69 0.00 -10.06
CA GLY A 223 -26.61 -0.44 -11.46
C GLY A 223 -27.38 -1.71 -11.80
N GLY A 224 -28.08 -2.32 -10.84
CA GLY A 224 -29.00 -3.45 -11.07
C GLY A 224 -28.33 -4.70 -11.66
N ASP A 225 -29.07 -5.42 -12.51
CA ASP A 225 -28.59 -6.68 -13.11
C ASP A 225 -27.40 -6.50 -14.06
N GLU A 226 -27.27 -5.31 -14.67
CA GLU A 226 -26.16 -4.98 -15.54
C GLU A 226 -24.85 -4.88 -14.76
N GLU A 227 -24.82 -4.08 -13.68
CA GLU A 227 -23.69 -3.99 -12.76
C GLU A 227 -23.33 -5.37 -12.20
N LYS A 228 -24.33 -6.17 -11.82
CA LYS A 228 -24.09 -7.52 -11.29
C LYS A 228 -23.35 -8.40 -12.30
N LYS A 229 -23.72 -8.35 -13.58
CA LYS A 229 -23.05 -9.10 -14.66
C LYS A 229 -21.62 -8.58 -14.88
N GLU A 230 -21.44 -7.28 -14.93
CA GLU A 230 -20.14 -6.61 -15.10
C GLU A 230 -19.19 -6.97 -13.95
N MET A 231 -19.64 -6.82 -12.70
CA MET A 231 -18.84 -7.15 -11.51
C MET A 231 -18.57 -8.66 -11.37
N ASN A 232 -19.43 -9.53 -11.91
CA ASN A 232 -19.11 -10.96 -12.01
C ASN A 232 -17.97 -11.21 -13.00
N ALA A 233 -18.03 -10.60 -14.18
CA ALA A 233 -16.98 -10.73 -15.20
C ALA A 233 -15.64 -10.17 -14.70
N ALA A 234 -15.64 -8.96 -14.13
CA ALA A 234 -14.45 -8.35 -13.54
C ALA A 234 -13.83 -9.23 -12.45
N ARG A 235 -14.67 -9.86 -11.60
CA ARG A 235 -14.19 -10.78 -10.56
C ARG A 235 -13.52 -12.03 -11.11
N GLU A 236 -14.08 -12.61 -12.16
CA GLU A 236 -13.51 -13.80 -12.78
C GLU A 236 -12.20 -13.49 -13.52
N ILE A 237 -12.12 -12.36 -14.22
CA ILE A 237 -10.89 -11.89 -14.87
C ILE A 237 -9.80 -11.61 -13.83
N GLY A 238 -10.12 -10.85 -12.77
CA GLY A 238 -9.14 -10.36 -11.80
C GLY A 238 -8.67 -11.40 -10.77
N TRP A 239 -9.55 -12.30 -10.33
CA TRP A 239 -9.26 -13.21 -9.21
C TRP A 239 -9.59 -14.69 -9.47
N ARG A 240 -9.93 -15.07 -10.70
CA ARG A 240 -10.04 -16.46 -11.20
C ARG A 240 -10.67 -17.44 -10.21
N GLY A 241 -11.99 -17.49 -10.18
CA GLY A 241 -12.72 -18.45 -9.34
C GLY A 241 -12.66 -18.19 -7.83
N LYS A 242 -11.93 -17.17 -7.34
CA LYS A 242 -11.82 -16.85 -5.90
C LYS A 242 -13.18 -16.64 -5.23
N PHE A 243 -14.10 -16.03 -5.94
CA PHE A 243 -15.43 -15.65 -5.45
C PHE A 243 -16.50 -16.72 -5.70
N THR A 244 -16.23 -17.66 -6.61
CA THR A 244 -17.12 -18.75 -7.02
C THR A 244 -16.71 -20.12 -6.44
N LYS A 245 -15.72 -20.17 -5.52
CA LYS A 245 -15.33 -21.39 -4.81
C LYS A 245 -16.53 -22.04 -4.10
N ARG A 246 -16.62 -23.37 -4.21
CA ARG A 246 -17.66 -24.17 -3.54
C ARG A 246 -17.68 -23.88 -2.03
N GLY A 247 -18.87 -23.62 -1.48
CA GLY A 247 -19.08 -23.30 -0.07
C GLY A 247 -18.89 -21.83 0.29
N ARG A 248 -18.45 -20.96 -0.63
CA ARG A 248 -18.36 -19.53 -0.39
C ARG A 248 -19.73 -18.87 -0.60
N VAL A 249 -20.28 -18.28 0.45
CA VAL A 249 -21.56 -17.53 0.39
C VAL A 249 -21.26 -16.04 0.46
N ILE A 250 -21.71 -15.30 -0.56
CA ILE A 250 -21.58 -13.84 -0.62
C ILE A 250 -22.90 -13.23 -0.18
N ARG A 251 -22.88 -12.37 0.84
CA ARG A 251 -24.05 -11.66 1.38
C ARG A 251 -23.82 -10.16 1.30
N PRO A 252 -24.14 -9.49 0.18
CA PRO A 252 -23.81 -8.08 -0.04
C PRO A 252 -24.34 -7.15 1.07
N GLY A 253 -25.56 -7.36 1.55
CA GLY A 253 -26.14 -6.56 2.63
C GLY A 253 -25.34 -6.63 3.94
N VAL A 254 -24.83 -7.81 4.30
CA VAL A 254 -23.99 -7.99 5.51
C VAL A 254 -22.63 -7.32 5.32
N ILE A 255 -22.05 -7.39 4.12
CA ILE A 255 -20.78 -6.69 3.81
C ILE A 255 -20.96 -5.18 3.98
N ARG A 256 -22.08 -4.63 3.50
CA ARG A 256 -22.40 -3.20 3.63
C ARG A 256 -22.62 -2.77 5.06
N MET A 257 -23.42 -3.50 5.83
CA MET A 257 -23.65 -3.20 7.26
C MET A 257 -22.36 -3.21 8.09
N ASN A 258 -21.38 -4.04 7.70
CA ASN A 258 -20.09 -4.11 8.36
C ASN A 258 -19.10 -3.03 7.89
N GLY A 259 -19.52 -2.06 7.08
CA GLY A 259 -18.64 -0.97 6.59
C GLY A 259 -17.58 -1.42 5.58
N LYS A 260 -17.77 -2.59 4.93
CA LYS A 260 -16.77 -3.16 3.99
C LYS A 260 -17.04 -2.83 2.53
N CYS A 261 -18.08 -2.06 2.25
CA CYS A 261 -18.35 -1.54 0.91
C CYS A 261 -17.69 -0.18 0.72
N PRO A 262 -17.00 0.06 -0.41
CA PRO A 262 -16.71 1.41 -0.86
C PRO A 262 -17.94 2.33 -0.79
N LEU A 263 -17.74 3.57 -0.35
CA LEU A 263 -18.76 4.59 -0.44
C LEU A 263 -18.84 5.10 -1.88
N THR A 264 -20.05 5.31 -2.38
CA THR A 264 -20.25 5.97 -3.68
C THR A 264 -19.87 7.46 -3.57
N PRO A 265 -19.56 8.17 -4.67
CA PRO A 265 -19.33 9.61 -4.59
C PRO A 265 -20.53 10.39 -4.03
N LEU A 266 -21.77 9.94 -4.30
CA LEU A 266 -22.99 10.47 -3.68
C LEU A 266 -22.96 10.33 -2.14
N GLU A 267 -22.64 9.13 -1.64
CA GLU A 267 -22.60 8.86 -0.19
C GLU A 267 -21.51 9.68 0.51
N VAL A 268 -20.34 9.82 -0.11
CA VAL A 268 -19.29 10.70 0.38
C VAL A 268 -19.76 12.16 0.41
N GLY A 269 -20.41 12.62 -0.65
CA GLY A 269 -20.92 13.99 -0.70
C GLY A 269 -21.98 14.26 0.39
N LEU A 270 -22.93 13.34 0.57
CA LEU A 270 -23.95 13.44 1.62
C LEU A 270 -23.33 13.41 3.02
N MET A 271 -22.33 12.56 3.25
CA MET A 271 -21.59 12.51 4.50
C MET A 271 -20.91 13.86 4.79
N LEU A 272 -20.19 14.43 3.81
CA LEU A 272 -19.53 15.73 3.97
C LEU A 272 -20.54 16.86 4.21
N ARG A 273 -21.67 16.87 3.51
CA ARG A 273 -22.78 17.81 3.77
C ARG A 273 -23.33 17.65 5.19
N GLY A 274 -23.53 16.42 5.65
CA GLY A 274 -23.97 16.12 7.02
C GLY A 274 -22.98 16.57 8.10
N MET A 275 -21.68 16.61 7.78
CA MET A 275 -20.64 17.17 8.66
C MET A 275 -20.60 18.72 8.67
N GLY A 276 -21.43 19.39 7.88
CA GLY A 276 -21.55 20.84 7.83
C GLY A 276 -20.70 21.52 6.75
N PHE A 277 -20.08 20.76 5.84
CA PHE A 277 -19.36 21.35 4.72
C PHE A 277 -20.34 21.87 3.66
N SER A 278 -20.08 23.05 3.12
CA SER A 278 -20.91 23.68 2.09
C SER A 278 -20.28 23.54 0.70
N ASN A 279 -21.00 23.99 -0.34
CA ASN A 279 -20.49 24.05 -1.71
C ASN A 279 -19.27 24.97 -1.89
N ASN A 280 -18.99 25.86 -0.91
CA ASN A 280 -17.80 26.70 -0.91
C ASN A 280 -16.57 25.99 -0.33
N THR A 281 -16.68 24.70 0.02
CA THR A 281 -15.57 23.90 0.53
C THR A 281 -14.72 23.38 -0.62
N ALA A 282 -13.45 23.77 -0.66
CA ALA A 282 -12.48 23.17 -1.57
C ALA A 282 -12.18 21.72 -1.16
N ILE A 283 -12.19 20.82 -2.15
CA ILE A 283 -11.92 19.39 -1.96
C ILE A 283 -10.79 18.98 -2.91
N PHE A 284 -9.77 18.32 -2.40
CA PHE A 284 -8.84 17.53 -3.20
C PHE A 284 -9.32 16.08 -3.20
N LEU A 285 -9.67 15.56 -4.38
CA LEU A 285 -10.08 14.17 -4.56
C LEU A 285 -8.90 13.34 -5.10
N ALA A 286 -8.46 12.37 -4.30
CA ALA A 286 -7.53 11.33 -4.70
C ALA A 286 -8.32 10.06 -5.03
N SER A 287 -8.27 9.61 -6.28
CA SER A 287 -8.87 8.34 -6.71
C SER A 287 -8.18 7.81 -7.96
N GLY A 288 -8.31 6.52 -8.22
CA GLY A 288 -8.13 5.98 -9.57
C GLY A 288 -9.30 6.33 -10.49
N LYS A 289 -9.47 5.56 -11.58
CA LYS A 289 -10.61 5.70 -12.48
C LYS A 289 -11.89 5.26 -11.75
N ILE A 290 -12.73 6.24 -11.39
CA ILE A 290 -14.01 5.99 -10.74
C ILE A 290 -14.91 5.15 -11.66
N TYR A 291 -15.52 4.10 -11.10
CA TYR A 291 -16.46 3.24 -11.79
C TYR A 291 -17.65 4.05 -12.30
N ARG A 292 -17.94 3.98 -13.61
CA ARG A 292 -18.97 4.78 -14.30
C ARG A 292 -18.94 6.26 -13.89
N ALA A 293 -17.75 6.88 -13.95
CA ALA A 293 -17.50 8.25 -13.46
C ALA A 293 -18.53 9.29 -13.96
N GLU A 294 -18.92 9.23 -15.24
CA GLU A 294 -19.91 10.13 -15.84
C GLU A 294 -21.25 10.14 -15.12
N LYS A 295 -21.65 8.99 -14.54
CA LYS A 295 -22.86 8.88 -13.72
C LYS A 295 -22.55 9.19 -12.26
N ASN A 296 -21.54 8.53 -11.71
CA ASN A 296 -21.34 8.50 -10.26
C ASN A 296 -20.75 9.78 -9.68
N MET A 297 -19.97 10.56 -10.46
CA MET A 297 -19.34 11.79 -9.97
C MET A 297 -20.28 13.00 -9.96
N VAL A 298 -21.35 12.98 -10.76
CA VAL A 298 -22.28 14.12 -10.91
C VAL A 298 -22.77 14.65 -9.56
N PRO A 299 -23.32 13.82 -8.65
CA PRO A 299 -23.85 14.34 -7.39
C PRO A 299 -22.77 14.96 -6.49
N LEU A 300 -21.55 14.41 -6.51
CA LEU A 300 -20.45 14.93 -5.70
C LEU A 300 -19.99 16.30 -6.22
N LEU A 301 -19.91 16.47 -7.54
CA LEU A 301 -19.54 17.74 -8.18
C LEU A 301 -20.62 18.82 -7.99
N GLU A 302 -21.90 18.45 -8.04
CA GLU A 302 -23.01 19.36 -7.73
C GLU A 302 -22.96 19.82 -6.27
N MET A 303 -22.67 18.91 -5.34
CA MET A 303 -22.54 19.25 -3.93
C MET A 303 -21.28 20.08 -3.63
N PHE A 304 -20.17 19.84 -4.33
CA PHE A 304 -18.87 20.47 -4.08
C PHE A 304 -18.21 20.91 -5.40
N PRO A 305 -18.63 22.06 -5.97
CA PRO A 305 -18.15 22.55 -7.26
C PRO A 305 -16.68 22.98 -7.27
N LEU A 306 -16.07 23.18 -6.09
CA LEU A 306 -14.65 23.50 -5.94
C LEU A 306 -13.74 22.26 -5.85
N LEU A 307 -14.27 21.08 -6.15
CA LEU A 307 -13.50 19.85 -6.18
C LEU A 307 -12.39 19.91 -7.24
N GLN A 308 -11.20 19.47 -6.86
CA GLN A 308 -10.01 19.38 -7.69
C GLN A 308 -9.44 17.96 -7.63
N THR A 309 -8.81 17.53 -8.71
CA THR A 309 -8.05 16.28 -8.79
C THR A 309 -6.60 16.57 -9.15
N LYS A 310 -5.74 15.55 -9.21
CA LYS A 310 -4.37 15.73 -9.71
C LYS A 310 -4.36 16.27 -11.15
N GLU A 311 -5.29 15.83 -11.99
CA GLU A 311 -5.42 16.25 -13.40
C GLU A 311 -5.91 17.70 -13.55
N THR A 312 -6.69 18.22 -12.60
CA THR A 312 -7.15 19.62 -12.66
C THR A 312 -6.12 20.61 -12.10
N LEU A 313 -5.14 20.11 -11.35
CA LEU A 313 -4.12 20.92 -10.66
C LEU A 313 -2.74 20.88 -11.33
N ALA A 314 -2.40 19.80 -12.03
CA ALA A 314 -1.13 19.65 -12.74
C ALA A 314 -1.32 19.76 -14.25
N SER A 315 -0.28 20.25 -14.94
CA SER A 315 -0.25 20.26 -16.40
C SER A 315 0.01 18.85 -16.96
N ALA A 316 -0.24 18.67 -18.25
CA ALA A 316 0.04 17.41 -18.91
C ALA A 316 1.52 17.05 -18.91
N GLU A 317 2.40 18.07 -18.98
CA GLU A 317 3.86 17.96 -18.95
C GLU A 317 4.36 17.57 -17.56
N GLU A 318 3.81 18.17 -16.49
CA GLU A 318 4.15 17.82 -15.11
C GLU A 318 3.74 16.39 -14.76
N LEU A 319 2.65 15.90 -15.37
CA LEU A 319 2.18 14.54 -15.18
C LEU A 319 2.88 13.52 -16.09
N ALA A 320 3.52 13.95 -17.17
CA ALA A 320 4.13 13.06 -18.16
C ALA A 320 5.12 12.05 -17.56
N PRO A 321 6.01 12.41 -16.62
CA PRO A 321 6.94 11.45 -16.00
C PRO A 321 6.24 10.35 -15.18
N PHE A 322 4.99 10.58 -14.77
CA PHE A 322 4.20 9.66 -13.96
C PHE A 322 3.14 8.92 -14.78
N LYS A 323 3.02 9.24 -16.07
CA LYS A 323 2.15 8.50 -16.98
C LYS A 323 2.85 7.20 -17.34
N MET A 324 2.17 6.10 -17.05
CA MET A 324 2.60 4.79 -17.50
C MET A 324 2.42 4.74 -19.01
N GLU A 325 3.51 4.67 -19.78
CA GLU A 325 3.42 4.15 -21.14
C GLU A 325 3.00 2.69 -21.02
N ILE A 326 1.70 2.42 -21.15
CA ILE A 326 1.25 1.08 -21.49
C ILE A 326 1.81 0.84 -22.89
N ILE A 327 2.95 0.18 -22.97
CA ILE A 327 3.47 -0.29 -24.24
C ILE A 327 2.45 -1.33 -24.74
N GLU A 328 1.54 -0.90 -25.63
CA GLU A 328 0.66 -1.77 -26.43
C GLU A 328 1.47 -2.49 -27.53
N THR A 329 2.65 -3.04 -27.21
CA THR A 329 3.36 -3.88 -28.17
C THR A 329 3.03 -5.36 -27.93
N ALA A 330 2.40 -5.91 -28.96
CA ALA A 330 2.40 -7.31 -29.38
C ALA A 330 1.47 -8.28 -28.62
N LEU A 331 0.17 -8.17 -28.91
CA LEU A 331 -0.59 -9.37 -29.29
C LEU A 331 -0.52 -9.48 -30.82
N ALA A 332 0.45 -10.27 -31.29
CA ALA A 332 0.45 -10.92 -32.60
C ALA A 332 0.94 -12.36 -32.39
#